data_AF-A0A0D2XJV3-F1
#
_entry.id   AF-A0A0D2XJV3-F1
#
_cell.length_a   1.000
_cell.length_b   1.000
_cell.length_c   1.000
_cell.angle_alpha   90.00
_cell.angle_beta   90.00
_cell.angle_gamma   90.00
#
_symmetry.space_group_name_H-M   'P 1'
#
loop_
_entity.id
_entity.type
_entity.pdbx_description
1 polymer ?
#
loop_
_entity_poly.entity_id
_entity_poly.type
_entity_poly.pdbx_seq_one_letter_code
_entity_poly.pdbx_strand_id
1 'polypeptide(L)'
;MSFMGFAGTLGAEWCDYILADSTAIPPETLRPWRGNFKITDVFKDDTEGEEEDWMYSENIIYCRDTFFCCDHAQSCDASERSVTWEQEQRRRWKMRKELFPALSDDTIIMGNFNQLYKIEPTTFRTWLRILAQVPKAVIWLLRFPELGEANLRRTAKAWAGEEVASRLIFTDVAPKSQHISRARVCDLFLDTPECNAHTTAADVLWSSTPLLTLPRYPYKMCSRMAASILKGALPKSNEGQEAAAELIAASEEEYEQRAVELATGLSYTMSADGYGQGDGRLADIRKLLWESKWHCGLFDTKRWVNDVETAYEQAWQRWVAGEGGDIYL
;
A
#
# COMPACT_ATOMS: atom_id res chain seq x y z
N MET A 1 12.05 19.39 9.36
CA MET A 1 11.60 18.41 8.34
C MET A 1 10.72 17.35 9.00
N SER A 2 9.57 17.02 8.41
CA SER A 2 8.65 15.97 8.83
C SER A 2 8.61 14.83 7.81
N PHE A 3 8.55 13.58 8.27
CA PHE A 3 8.36 12.40 7.42
C PHE A 3 7.92 11.18 8.22
N MET A 4 7.29 10.20 7.55
CA MET A 4 6.86 8.88 8.04
C MET A 4 5.84 8.82 9.20
N GLY A 5 5.89 9.73 10.17
CA GLY A 5 5.04 9.69 11.36
C GLY A 5 3.58 10.08 11.09
N PHE A 6 3.38 11.21 10.41
CA PHE A 6 2.07 11.70 10.02
C PHE A 6 2.00 11.83 8.50
N ALA A 7 0.98 11.22 7.88
CA ALA A 7 0.81 11.17 6.43
C ALA A 7 -0.02 12.36 5.93
N GLY A 8 0.54 13.57 6.06
CA GLY A 8 -0.07 14.82 5.63
C GLY A 8 0.72 16.04 6.10
N THR A 9 0.19 17.23 5.78
CA THR A 9 0.70 18.50 6.32
C THR A 9 0.58 18.54 7.84
N LEU A 10 1.57 19.12 8.52
CA LEU A 10 1.46 19.45 9.94
C LEU A 10 0.66 20.74 10.16
N GLY A 11 0.44 21.54 9.10
CA GLY A 11 -0.17 22.87 9.20
C GLY A 11 0.61 23.78 10.14
N ALA A 12 1.93 23.58 10.24
CA ALA A 12 2.76 24.12 11.30
C ALA A 12 3.87 25.00 10.72
N GLU A 13 3.88 26.27 11.12
CA GLU A 13 4.87 27.25 10.65
C GLU A 13 6.31 26.88 11.03
N TRP A 14 6.52 26.10 12.08
CA TRP A 14 7.86 25.66 12.50
C TRP A 14 8.41 24.49 11.67
N CYS A 15 7.61 23.89 10.77
CA CYS A 15 8.07 22.83 9.89
C CYS A 15 8.33 23.38 8.49
N ASP A 16 9.59 23.40 8.06
CA ASP A 16 9.97 23.96 6.76
C ASP A 16 9.73 22.98 5.60
N TYR A 17 9.94 21.69 5.86
CA TYR A 17 9.99 20.65 4.83
C TYR A 17 9.22 19.39 5.20
N ILE A 18 8.55 18.78 4.22
CA ILE A 18 8.09 17.38 4.25
C ILE A 18 8.91 16.56 3.27
N LEU A 19 9.41 15.39 3.70
CA LEU A 19 10.01 14.41 2.79
C LEU A 19 8.91 13.51 2.20
N ALA A 20 8.77 13.50 0.89
CA ALA A 20 7.75 12.72 0.19
C ALA A 20 8.21 12.34 -1.23
N ASP A 21 7.35 11.66 -1.98
CA ASP A 21 7.50 11.50 -3.42
C ASP A 21 6.29 12.10 -4.15
N SER A 22 6.41 12.28 -5.46
CA SER A 22 5.38 12.91 -6.29
C SER A 22 4.10 12.08 -6.43
N THR A 23 4.13 10.80 -6.06
CA THR A 23 2.92 9.97 -6.02
C THR A 23 2.13 10.23 -4.74
N ALA A 24 2.81 10.35 -3.60
CA ALA A 24 2.21 10.61 -2.29
C ALA A 24 1.76 12.07 -2.12
N ILE A 25 2.55 13.03 -2.63
CA ILE A 25 2.23 14.46 -2.63
C ILE A 25 2.41 15.01 -4.05
N PRO A 26 1.32 15.07 -4.85
CA PRO A 26 1.40 15.64 -6.19
C PRO A 26 1.77 17.14 -6.16
N PRO A 27 2.67 17.63 -7.04
CA PRO A 27 3.09 19.03 -7.06
C PRO A 27 1.95 20.04 -7.18
N GLU A 28 0.85 19.66 -7.83
CA GLU A 28 -0.36 20.50 -7.96
C GLU A 28 -1.12 20.73 -6.64
N THR A 29 -0.74 20.05 -5.56
CA THR A 29 -1.34 20.23 -4.22
C THR A 29 -0.55 21.17 -3.32
N LEU A 30 0.57 21.68 -3.82
CA LEU A 30 1.46 22.57 -3.10
C LEU A 30 0.98 24.00 -3.24
N ARG A 31 1.16 24.77 -2.17
CA ARG A 31 0.99 26.21 -2.22
C ARG A 31 2.02 26.86 -3.14
N PRO A 32 1.76 28.10 -3.62
CA PRO A 32 2.80 28.97 -4.11
C PRO A 32 3.92 29.12 -3.07
N TRP A 33 5.17 29.06 -3.56
CA TRP A 33 6.43 29.06 -2.84
C TRP A 33 6.40 29.69 -1.43
N ARG A 34 6.85 28.95 -0.42
CA ARG A 34 6.99 29.46 0.95
C ARG A 34 8.39 30.00 1.22
N GLY A 35 8.44 31.25 1.70
CA GLY A 35 9.63 31.79 2.34
C GLY A 35 9.92 31.04 3.64
N ASN A 36 11.11 30.46 3.77
CA ASN A 36 11.51 29.66 4.95
C ASN A 36 13.00 29.87 5.32
N PHE A 37 13.61 30.99 4.92
CA PHE A 37 15.05 31.23 5.08
C PHE A 37 15.36 32.43 5.98
N LYS A 38 14.38 33.29 6.28
CA LYS A 38 14.51 34.32 7.31
C LYS A 38 13.71 33.94 8.54
N ILE A 39 14.21 34.34 9.71
CA ILE A 39 13.49 34.20 10.97
C ILE A 39 12.12 34.92 10.95
N THR A 40 12.00 35.99 10.16
CA THR A 40 10.74 36.72 9.98
C THR A 40 9.70 35.89 9.24
N ASP A 41 10.12 35.01 8.33
CA ASP A 41 9.22 34.16 7.54
C ASP A 41 8.52 33.11 8.42
N VAL A 42 9.08 32.83 9.61
CA VAL A 42 8.47 31.96 10.63
C VAL A 42 7.34 32.68 11.38
N PHE A 43 7.40 34.00 11.50
CA PHE A 43 6.43 34.79 12.28
C PHE A 43 5.44 35.55 11.41
N LYS A 44 5.76 35.76 10.13
CA LYS A 44 4.95 36.48 9.18
C LYS A 44 5.20 35.91 7.79
N ASP A 45 4.21 35.19 7.29
CA ASP A 45 4.24 34.66 5.93
C ASP A 45 3.80 35.75 4.94
N ASP A 46 4.75 36.51 4.42
CA ASP A 46 4.50 37.50 3.36
C ASP A 46 4.34 36.82 1.97
N THR A 47 4.38 35.48 1.91
CA THR A 47 4.24 34.65 0.70
C THR A 47 2.93 33.87 0.66
N GLU A 48 2.04 34.08 1.64
CA GLU A 48 0.69 33.53 1.64
C GLU A 48 -0.10 34.15 0.48
N GLY A 49 -0.25 33.40 -0.62
CA GLY A 49 -1.10 33.80 -1.74
C GLY A 49 -2.57 33.67 -1.37
N GLU A 50 -3.44 34.47 -2.00
CA GLU A 50 -4.91 34.36 -1.86
C GLU A 50 -5.50 33.09 -2.55
N GLU A 51 -4.64 32.26 -3.16
CA GLU A 51 -5.06 31.02 -3.83
C GLU A 51 -5.48 29.97 -2.80
N GLU A 52 -6.69 29.43 -2.92
CA GLU A 52 -7.26 28.45 -1.97
C GLU A 52 -7.08 26.98 -2.42
N ASP A 53 -6.45 26.73 -3.57
CA ASP A 53 -6.36 25.40 -4.21
C ASP A 53 -5.10 24.58 -3.81
N TRP A 54 -4.61 24.75 -2.58
CA TRP A 54 -3.46 24.00 -2.05
C TRP A 54 -3.74 23.38 -0.68
N MET A 55 -2.93 22.38 -0.30
CA MET A 55 -3.07 21.67 0.98
C MET A 55 -1.79 21.65 1.81
N TYR A 56 -0.62 21.66 1.17
CA TYR A 56 0.65 21.58 1.89
C TYR A 56 1.25 22.97 2.12
N SER A 57 1.41 23.31 3.39
CA SER A 57 2.04 24.57 3.82
C SER A 57 3.57 24.51 3.82
N GLU A 58 4.14 23.31 3.87
CA GLU A 58 5.56 23.04 3.89
C GLU A 58 6.10 22.90 2.46
N ASN A 59 7.37 23.28 2.26
CA ASN A 59 8.07 22.93 1.03
C ASN A 59 8.31 21.41 1.00
N ILE A 60 8.39 20.79 -0.17
CA ILE A 60 8.59 19.34 -0.30
C ILE A 60 10.03 19.04 -0.69
N ILE A 61 10.58 18.00 -0.06
CA ILE A 61 11.77 17.32 -0.56
C ILE A 61 11.30 16.04 -1.25
N TYR A 62 11.39 16.02 -2.58
CA TYR A 62 10.97 14.91 -3.42
C TYR A 62 12.08 13.87 -3.55
N CYS A 63 11.79 12.66 -3.06
CA CYS A 63 12.64 11.49 -3.21
C CYS A 63 12.69 11.00 -4.66
N ARG A 64 13.83 10.39 -5.03
CA ARG A 64 14.06 9.74 -6.34
C ARG A 64 13.15 8.55 -6.61
N ASP A 65 12.71 7.89 -5.55
CA ASP A 65 11.81 6.74 -5.56
C ASP A 65 10.78 6.92 -4.43
N THR A 66 10.15 5.84 -3.97
CA THR A 66 9.27 5.91 -2.78
C THR A 66 10.00 6.53 -1.58
N PHE A 67 9.35 7.48 -0.92
CA PHE A 67 9.87 8.07 0.32
C PHE A 67 9.72 7.13 1.52
N PHE A 68 8.98 6.04 1.37
CA PHE A 68 8.77 5.06 2.43
C PHE A 68 9.89 4.01 2.43
N CYS A 69 10.32 3.59 3.62
CA CYS A 69 11.35 2.57 3.79
C CYS A 69 10.96 1.58 4.88
N CYS A 70 11.37 0.33 4.70
CA CYS A 70 11.33 -0.68 5.74
C CYS A 70 12.52 -1.65 5.61
N ASP A 71 12.88 -2.29 6.72
CA ASP A 71 14.10 -3.07 6.84
C ASP A 71 13.95 -4.55 6.46
N HIS A 72 12.82 -4.95 5.86
CA HIS A 72 12.47 -6.37 5.72
C HIS A 72 13.56 -7.19 4.99
N ALA A 73 14.23 -6.62 3.99
CA ALA A 73 15.33 -7.30 3.27
C ALA A 73 16.64 -7.41 4.07
N GLN A 74 16.82 -6.54 5.08
CA GLN A 74 17.96 -6.51 5.97
C GLN A 74 17.72 -7.33 7.24
N SER A 75 16.45 -7.44 7.68
CA SER A 75 16.04 -8.13 8.91
C SER A 75 15.53 -9.56 8.69
N CYS A 76 15.27 -9.98 7.45
CA CYS A 76 14.86 -11.35 7.15
C CYS A 76 15.97 -12.38 7.39
N ASP A 77 15.56 -13.63 7.63
CA ASP A 77 16.48 -14.77 7.72
C ASP A 77 17.35 -14.90 6.46
N ALA A 78 18.65 -15.18 6.65
CA ALA A 78 19.60 -15.30 5.54
C ALA A 78 19.21 -16.36 4.50
N SER A 79 18.46 -17.38 4.90
CA SER A 79 17.94 -18.41 4.00
C SER A 79 16.91 -17.90 3.00
N GLU A 80 16.20 -16.80 3.28
CA GLU A 80 15.12 -16.31 2.41
C GLU A 80 15.62 -15.91 1.01
N ARG A 81 16.87 -15.45 0.89
CA ARG A 81 17.50 -15.15 -0.40
C ARG A 81 17.77 -16.37 -1.27
N SER A 82 17.87 -17.55 -0.66
CA SER A 82 18.18 -18.81 -1.34
C SER A 82 16.94 -19.60 -1.76
N VAL A 83 15.76 -19.14 -1.34
CA VAL A 83 14.48 -19.77 -1.67
C VAL A 83 14.22 -19.60 -3.17
N THR A 84 13.89 -20.68 -3.87
CA THR A 84 13.47 -20.58 -5.28
C THR A 84 12.01 -20.20 -5.38
N TRP A 85 11.59 -19.70 -6.54
CA TRP A 85 10.19 -19.37 -6.78
C TRP A 85 9.26 -20.58 -6.56
N GLU A 86 9.65 -21.78 -7.02
CA GLU A 86 8.86 -23.00 -6.81
C GLU A 86 8.73 -23.36 -5.33
N GLN A 87 9.81 -23.18 -4.55
CA GLN A 87 9.78 -23.39 -3.11
C GLN A 87 8.86 -22.38 -2.41
N GLU A 88 8.90 -21.11 -2.83
CA GLU A 88 8.03 -20.07 -2.28
C GLU A 88 6.56 -20.37 -2.57
N GLN A 89 6.22 -20.77 -3.80
CA GLN A 89 4.84 -21.12 -4.14
C GLN A 89 4.37 -22.34 -3.33
N ARG A 90 5.21 -23.35 -3.14
CA ARG A 90 4.90 -24.53 -2.30
C ARG A 90 4.70 -24.15 -0.83
N ARG A 91 5.56 -23.28 -0.29
CA ARG A 91 5.43 -22.73 1.08
C ARG A 91 4.11 -21.98 1.24
N ARG A 92 3.77 -21.12 0.28
CA ARG A 92 2.50 -20.39 0.23
C ARG A 92 1.30 -21.34 0.23
N TRP A 93 1.30 -22.35 -0.64
CA TRP A 93 0.19 -23.30 -0.76
C TRP A 93 0.00 -24.14 0.52
N LYS A 94 1.11 -24.62 1.10
CA LYS A 94 1.07 -25.33 2.39
C LYS A 94 0.44 -24.46 3.48
N MET A 95 0.88 -23.22 3.61
CA MET A 95 0.35 -22.28 4.60
C MET A 95 -1.13 -21.95 4.36
N ARG A 96 -1.53 -21.82 3.09
CA ARG A 96 -2.93 -21.63 2.70
C ARG A 96 -3.81 -22.77 3.22
N LYS A 97 -3.36 -24.02 3.09
CA LYS A 97 -4.06 -25.19 3.61
C LYS A 97 -4.07 -25.27 5.13
N GLU A 98 -3.00 -24.85 5.79
CA GLU A 98 -2.92 -24.81 7.26
C GLU A 98 -3.84 -23.74 7.87
N LEU A 99 -3.89 -22.54 7.27
CA LEU A 99 -4.72 -21.44 7.76
C LEU A 99 -6.20 -21.62 7.40
N PHE A 100 -6.48 -22.19 6.22
CA PHE A 100 -7.83 -22.30 5.69
C PHE A 100 -8.14 -23.73 5.19
N PRO A 101 -8.12 -24.74 6.07
CA PRO A 101 -8.31 -26.14 5.68
C PRO A 101 -9.71 -26.44 5.11
N ALA A 102 -10.69 -25.58 5.40
CA ALA A 102 -12.07 -25.74 4.93
C ALA A 102 -12.37 -25.03 3.60
N LEU A 103 -11.45 -24.18 3.09
CA LEU A 103 -11.65 -23.52 1.81
C LEU A 103 -11.34 -24.45 0.65
N SER A 104 -12.10 -24.31 -0.44
CA SER A 104 -11.83 -25.04 -1.67
C SER A 104 -10.52 -24.59 -2.29
N ASP A 105 -9.89 -25.48 -3.04
CA ASP A 105 -8.59 -25.25 -3.67
C ASP A 105 -8.66 -24.10 -4.69
N ASP A 106 -9.81 -23.91 -5.33
CA ASP A 106 -10.08 -22.86 -6.31
C ASP A 106 -10.64 -21.55 -5.71
N THR A 107 -10.74 -21.45 -4.38
CA THR A 107 -11.19 -20.21 -3.71
C THR A 107 -10.22 -19.05 -3.99
N ILE A 108 -10.70 -17.83 -4.18
CA ILE A 108 -9.83 -16.65 -4.29
C ILE A 108 -9.86 -15.90 -2.96
N ILE A 109 -8.71 -15.73 -2.31
CA ILE A 109 -8.60 -15.09 -1.01
C ILE A 109 -8.21 -13.63 -1.23
N MET A 110 -9.19 -12.74 -1.24
CA MET A 110 -8.93 -11.30 -1.13
C MET A 110 -8.78 -10.94 0.35
N GLY A 111 -7.98 -9.94 0.67
CA GLY A 111 -7.70 -9.63 2.08
C GLY A 111 -7.48 -8.15 2.35
N ASN A 112 -7.80 -7.75 3.57
CA ASN A 112 -7.41 -6.46 4.12
C ASN A 112 -7.07 -6.62 5.59
N PHE A 113 -5.85 -6.22 5.96
CA PHE A 113 -5.32 -6.34 7.33
C PHE A 113 -5.13 -4.97 8.00
N ASN A 114 -5.83 -3.95 7.51
CA ASN A 114 -5.85 -2.66 8.16
C ASN A 114 -6.72 -2.70 9.42
N GLN A 115 -6.55 -1.70 10.28
CA GLN A 115 -7.45 -1.47 11.40
C GLN A 115 -8.84 -1.07 10.88
N LEU A 116 -9.89 -1.52 11.58
CA LEU A 116 -11.29 -1.35 11.17
C LEU A 116 -11.67 0.10 10.83
N TYR A 117 -11.09 1.11 11.51
CA TYR A 117 -11.45 2.51 11.25
C TYR A 117 -11.10 2.98 9.82
N LYS A 118 -10.24 2.26 9.09
CA LYS A 118 -9.93 2.56 7.70
C LYS A 118 -10.98 2.02 6.71
N ILE A 119 -11.86 1.13 7.17
CA ILE A 119 -12.88 0.50 6.33
C ILE A 119 -14.14 1.35 6.39
N GLU A 120 -14.30 2.24 5.41
CA GLU A 120 -15.50 3.07 5.31
C GLU A 120 -16.73 2.31 4.78
N PRO A 121 -17.95 2.79 5.07
CA PRO A 121 -19.19 2.22 4.53
C PRO A 121 -19.18 2.06 3.00
N THR A 122 -18.62 3.03 2.27
CA THR A 122 -18.53 3.01 0.80
C THR A 122 -17.56 1.93 0.33
N THR A 123 -16.35 1.87 0.90
CA THR A 123 -15.36 0.82 0.62
C THR A 123 -15.90 -0.57 0.93
N PHE A 124 -16.54 -0.75 2.09
CA PHE A 124 -17.13 -2.04 2.45
C PHE A 124 -18.24 -2.46 1.49
N ARG A 125 -19.08 -1.50 1.04
CA ARG A 125 -20.11 -1.77 0.03
C ARG A 125 -19.49 -2.22 -1.30
N THR A 126 -18.42 -1.58 -1.75
CA THR A 126 -17.66 -1.99 -2.94
C THR A 126 -17.13 -3.41 -2.79
N TRP A 127 -16.54 -3.75 -1.64
CA TRP A 127 -16.06 -5.11 -1.36
C TRP A 127 -17.16 -6.18 -1.42
N LEU A 128 -18.37 -5.88 -0.91
CA LEU A 128 -19.50 -6.78 -1.03
C LEU A 128 -19.98 -6.94 -2.49
N ARG A 129 -19.92 -5.86 -3.30
CA ARG A 129 -20.20 -5.93 -4.74
C ARG A 129 -19.16 -6.76 -5.49
N ILE A 130 -17.89 -6.66 -5.13
CA ILE A 130 -16.82 -7.52 -5.67
C ILE A 130 -17.12 -8.98 -5.33
N LEU A 131 -17.41 -9.29 -4.06
CA LEU A 131 -17.77 -10.65 -3.65
C LEU A 131 -18.99 -11.18 -4.42
N ALA A 132 -20.03 -10.38 -4.63
CA ALA A 132 -21.20 -10.79 -5.40
C ALA A 132 -20.87 -11.13 -6.86
N GLN A 133 -19.89 -10.45 -7.45
CA GLN A 133 -19.43 -10.68 -8.83
C GLN A 133 -18.40 -11.81 -8.95
N VAL A 134 -17.73 -12.19 -7.86
CA VAL A 134 -16.73 -13.27 -7.83
C VAL A 134 -17.17 -14.36 -6.86
N PRO A 135 -18.01 -15.33 -7.29
CA PRO A 135 -18.64 -16.31 -6.39
C PRO A 135 -17.64 -17.19 -5.61
N LYS A 136 -16.45 -17.43 -6.19
CA LYS A 136 -15.39 -18.23 -5.57
C LYS A 136 -14.51 -17.43 -4.62
N ALA A 137 -14.71 -16.12 -4.49
CA ALA A 137 -13.87 -15.30 -3.65
C ALA A 137 -14.39 -15.21 -2.22
N VAL A 138 -13.45 -15.07 -1.29
CA VAL A 138 -13.68 -14.70 0.10
C VAL A 138 -12.92 -13.41 0.40
N ILE A 139 -13.38 -12.64 1.38
CA ILE A 139 -12.62 -11.50 1.93
C ILE A 139 -12.20 -11.84 3.35
N TRP A 140 -10.88 -11.81 3.55
CA TRP A 140 -10.23 -12.08 4.81
C TRP A 140 -9.86 -10.77 5.53
N LEU A 141 -10.47 -10.57 6.70
CA LEU A 141 -10.31 -9.39 7.55
C LEU A 141 -9.74 -9.76 8.92
N LEU A 142 -9.29 -8.75 9.66
CA LEU A 142 -8.87 -8.91 11.05
C LEU A 142 -10.07 -8.88 12.00
N ARG A 143 -10.08 -9.77 12.98
CA ARG A 143 -10.98 -9.73 14.14
C ARG A 143 -10.46 -8.70 15.14
N PHE A 144 -10.49 -7.42 14.76
CA PHE A 144 -10.06 -6.34 15.64
C PHE A 144 -10.68 -4.98 15.27
N PRO A 145 -11.34 -4.28 16.20
CA PRO A 145 -11.73 -4.72 17.54
C PRO A 145 -12.79 -5.83 17.49
N GLU A 146 -13.05 -6.52 18.61
CA GLU A 146 -13.99 -7.66 18.69
C GLU A 146 -15.39 -7.33 18.14
N LEU A 147 -15.91 -6.14 18.47
CA LEU A 147 -17.21 -5.66 17.97
C LEU A 147 -17.25 -5.45 16.45
N GLY A 148 -16.08 -5.35 15.81
CA GLY A 148 -15.94 -5.14 14.38
C GLY A 148 -16.54 -6.27 13.55
N GLU A 149 -16.21 -7.53 13.90
CA GLU A 149 -16.69 -8.70 13.14
C GLU A 149 -18.22 -8.79 13.17
N ALA A 150 -18.83 -8.69 14.35
CA ALA A 150 -20.28 -8.79 14.49
C ALA A 150 -21.02 -7.70 13.69
N ASN A 151 -20.49 -6.48 13.70
CA ASN A 151 -21.07 -5.36 12.94
C ASN A 151 -20.89 -5.54 11.43
N LEU A 152 -19.70 -5.92 10.96
CA LEU A 152 -19.45 -6.15 9.54
C LEU A 152 -20.30 -7.30 8.99
N ARG A 153 -20.45 -8.40 9.73
CA ARG A 153 -21.33 -9.52 9.33
C ARG A 153 -22.79 -9.10 9.24
N ARG A 154 -23.30 -8.36 10.25
CA ARG A 154 -24.67 -7.86 10.25
C ARG A 154 -24.92 -6.93 9.07
N THR A 155 -24.00 -5.99 8.83
CA THR A 155 -24.08 -5.04 7.71
C THR A 155 -24.01 -5.76 6.36
N ALA A 156 -23.09 -6.72 6.21
CA ALA A 156 -22.99 -7.52 4.98
C ALA A 156 -24.28 -8.29 4.69
N LYS A 157 -24.86 -8.93 5.70
CA LYS A 157 -26.14 -9.63 5.56
C LYS A 157 -27.26 -8.68 5.14
N ALA A 158 -27.31 -7.49 5.73
CA ALA A 158 -28.32 -6.48 5.41
C ALA A 158 -28.15 -5.89 4.00
N TRP A 159 -26.92 -5.73 3.51
CA TRP A 159 -26.65 -5.06 2.22
C TRP A 159 -26.53 -6.01 1.04
N ALA A 160 -26.10 -7.26 1.26
CA ALA A 160 -25.77 -8.22 0.19
C ALA A 160 -26.33 -9.63 0.41
N GLY A 161 -27.02 -9.89 1.53
CA GLY A 161 -27.59 -11.20 1.86
C GLY A 161 -26.62 -12.17 2.55
N GLU A 162 -27.16 -13.30 3.00
CA GLU A 162 -26.40 -14.29 3.78
C GLU A 162 -25.28 -14.96 2.98
N GLU A 163 -25.51 -15.22 1.68
CA GLU A 163 -24.53 -15.87 0.80
C GLU A 163 -23.22 -15.08 0.77
N VAL A 164 -23.28 -13.79 0.42
CA VAL A 164 -22.11 -12.90 0.38
C VAL A 164 -21.51 -12.71 1.77
N ALA A 165 -22.35 -12.53 2.79
CA ALA A 165 -21.89 -12.31 4.16
C ALA A 165 -21.12 -13.52 4.74
N SER A 166 -21.48 -14.73 4.34
CA SER A 166 -20.82 -15.97 4.77
C SER A 166 -19.38 -16.10 4.27
N ARG A 167 -19.04 -15.38 3.19
CA ARG A 167 -17.71 -15.34 2.57
C ARG A 167 -16.76 -14.31 3.19
N LEU A 168 -17.19 -13.63 4.26
CA LEU A 168 -16.30 -12.84 5.12
C LEU A 168 -15.64 -13.73 6.17
N ILE A 169 -14.31 -13.77 6.16
CA ILE A 169 -13.48 -14.58 7.05
C ILE A 169 -12.72 -13.65 7.98
N PHE A 170 -12.73 -13.94 9.27
CA PHE A 170 -12.06 -13.14 10.29
C PHE A 170 -11.06 -13.98 11.05
N THR A 171 -9.88 -13.43 11.29
CA THR A 171 -8.84 -14.05 12.11
C THR A 171 -8.26 -13.06 13.10
N ASP A 172 -7.77 -13.55 14.22
CA ASP A 172 -7.13 -12.70 15.22
C ASP A 172 -5.86 -12.03 14.69
N VAL A 173 -5.52 -10.90 15.32
CA VAL A 173 -4.28 -10.17 15.05
C VAL A 173 -3.12 -11.07 15.45
N ALA A 174 -2.24 -11.35 14.49
CA ALA A 174 -1.04 -12.13 14.74
C ALA A 174 0.13 -11.22 15.16
N PRO A 175 1.11 -11.75 15.91
CA PRO A 175 2.40 -11.07 16.11
C PRO A 175 3.04 -10.69 14.77
N LYS A 176 3.84 -9.61 14.76
CA LYS A 176 4.41 -9.01 13.53
C LYS A 176 5.05 -10.03 12.57
N SER A 177 5.89 -10.94 13.08
CA SER A 177 6.56 -11.96 12.24
C SER A 177 5.58 -12.92 11.55
N GLN A 178 4.47 -13.23 12.22
CA GLN A 178 3.41 -14.06 11.67
C GLN A 178 2.50 -13.25 10.73
N HIS A 179 2.27 -11.96 10.99
CA HIS A 179 1.43 -11.10 10.14
C HIS A 179 1.96 -11.04 8.69
N ILE A 180 3.27 -10.78 8.53
CA ILE A 180 3.96 -10.79 7.23
C ILE A 180 3.79 -12.17 6.57
N SER A 181 4.18 -13.23 7.27
CA SER A 181 4.12 -14.60 6.74
C SER A 181 2.71 -14.98 6.25
N ARG A 182 1.67 -14.55 6.97
CA ARG A 182 0.25 -14.79 6.67
C ARG A 182 -0.24 -14.01 5.45
N ALA A 183 0.26 -12.79 5.23
CA ALA A 183 -0.11 -11.98 4.06
C ALA A 183 0.25 -12.66 2.73
N ARG A 184 1.25 -13.56 2.72
CA ARG A 184 1.61 -14.40 1.57
C ARG A 184 0.43 -15.22 1.04
N VAL A 185 -0.46 -15.70 1.92
CA VAL A 185 -1.59 -16.58 1.53
C VAL A 185 -2.66 -15.82 0.76
N CYS A 186 -2.84 -14.53 1.04
CA CYS A 186 -3.76 -13.66 0.33
C CYS A 186 -3.41 -13.64 -1.17
N ASP A 187 -4.41 -13.79 -2.04
CA ASP A 187 -4.27 -13.73 -3.51
C ASP A 187 -4.15 -12.28 -3.99
N LEU A 188 -4.98 -11.40 -3.44
CA LEU A 188 -5.01 -9.96 -3.73
C LEU A 188 -5.35 -9.18 -2.46
N PHE A 189 -4.52 -8.20 -2.09
CA PHE A 189 -4.85 -7.27 -1.02
C PHE A 189 -5.69 -6.12 -1.56
N LEU A 190 -6.84 -5.87 -0.92
CA LEU A 190 -7.75 -4.78 -1.24
C LEU A 190 -7.51 -3.63 -0.28
N ASP A 191 -6.93 -2.53 -0.76
CA ASP A 191 -6.63 -1.37 0.09
C ASP A 191 -7.85 -0.46 0.34
N THR A 192 -7.74 0.42 1.33
CA THR A 192 -8.78 1.36 1.75
C THR A 192 -8.50 2.77 1.18
N PRO A 193 -9.33 3.32 0.27
CA PRO A 193 -8.99 4.54 -0.46
C PRO A 193 -8.88 5.82 0.38
N GLU A 194 -9.56 5.92 1.52
CA GLU A 194 -9.60 7.16 2.34
C GLU A 194 -8.36 7.33 3.20
N CYS A 195 -7.93 6.23 3.80
CA CYS A 195 -6.67 6.11 4.48
C CYS A 195 -6.09 4.77 4.05
N ASN A 196 -5.07 4.81 3.21
CA ASN A 196 -4.45 3.62 2.66
C ASN A 196 -3.75 2.80 3.75
N ALA A 197 -3.39 1.58 3.37
CA ALA A 197 -2.37 0.80 4.02
C ALA A 197 -1.03 1.56 3.98
N HIS A 198 -0.37 1.63 5.14
CA HIS A 198 0.96 2.20 5.30
C HIS A 198 1.95 1.05 5.51
N THR A 199 2.30 0.76 6.76
CA THR A 199 3.13 -0.40 7.13
C THR A 199 2.54 -1.73 6.64
N THR A 200 1.22 -1.89 6.68
CA THR A 200 0.54 -3.07 6.13
C THR A 200 0.83 -3.27 4.64
N ALA A 201 0.94 -2.19 3.85
CA ALA A 201 1.26 -2.30 2.42
C ALA A 201 2.67 -2.86 2.23
N ALA A 202 3.63 -2.36 2.99
CA ALA A 202 5.01 -2.85 2.96
C ALA A 202 5.11 -4.33 3.38
N ASP A 203 4.38 -4.76 4.42
CA ASP A 203 4.34 -6.17 4.85
C ASP A 203 3.74 -7.09 3.78
N VAL A 204 2.66 -6.66 3.14
CA VAL A 204 1.96 -7.39 2.07
C VAL A 204 2.87 -7.54 0.85
N LEU A 205 3.52 -6.45 0.43
CA LEU A 205 4.42 -6.44 -0.73
C LEU A 205 5.72 -7.20 -0.47
N TRP A 206 6.23 -7.22 0.77
CA TRP A 206 7.38 -8.05 1.15
C TRP A 206 7.08 -9.54 0.98
N SER A 207 5.82 -9.91 1.25
CA SER A 207 5.27 -11.25 1.02
C SER A 207 4.90 -11.52 -0.44
N SER A 208 5.25 -10.59 -1.33
CA SER A 208 4.99 -10.59 -2.76
C SER A 208 3.51 -10.61 -3.12
N THR A 209 2.61 -10.30 -2.19
CA THR A 209 1.17 -10.28 -2.46
C THR A 209 0.80 -9.01 -3.22
N PRO A 210 0.13 -9.12 -4.40
CA PRO A 210 -0.38 -7.96 -5.11
C PRO A 210 -1.31 -7.12 -4.24
N LEU A 211 -1.18 -5.80 -4.34
CA LEU A 211 -1.97 -4.82 -3.58
C LEU A 211 -2.67 -3.90 -4.55
N LEU A 212 -4.01 -3.88 -4.53
CA LEU A 212 -4.84 -2.95 -5.31
C LEU A 212 -5.23 -1.76 -4.43
N THR A 213 -4.94 -0.56 -4.90
CA THR A 213 -5.22 0.69 -4.18
C THR A 213 -5.83 1.75 -5.09
N LEU A 214 -6.40 2.78 -4.47
CA LEU A 214 -6.99 3.95 -5.12
C LEU A 214 -6.49 5.20 -4.40
N PRO A 215 -5.61 6.00 -5.04
CA PRO A 215 -5.21 7.31 -4.56
C PRO A 215 -6.33 8.34 -4.73
N ARG A 216 -7.41 8.17 -3.95
CA ARG A 216 -8.73 8.83 -4.11
C ARG A 216 -8.65 10.35 -4.15
N TYR A 217 -7.83 10.94 -3.28
CA TYR A 217 -7.69 12.39 -3.20
C TYR A 217 -6.29 12.81 -3.63
N PRO A 218 -6.13 13.84 -4.48
CA PRO A 218 -4.81 14.41 -4.76
C PRO A 218 -4.21 15.03 -3.50
N TYR A 219 -5.02 15.79 -2.74
CA TYR A 219 -4.57 16.58 -1.59
C TYR A 219 -4.32 15.77 -0.31
N LYS A 220 -4.91 14.58 -0.13
CA LYS A 220 -4.70 13.77 1.10
C LYS A 220 -3.57 12.77 0.93
N MET A 221 -2.40 13.03 1.49
CA MET A 221 -1.26 12.10 1.41
C MET A 221 -1.61 10.70 1.94
N CYS A 222 -2.31 10.58 3.06
CA CYS A 222 -2.76 9.29 3.61
C CYS A 222 -3.64 8.45 2.67
N SER A 223 -4.27 9.07 1.66
CA SER A 223 -5.06 8.39 0.62
C SER A 223 -4.19 7.84 -0.51
N ARG A 224 -2.89 8.18 -0.58
CA ARG A 224 -1.99 7.89 -1.70
C ARG A 224 -0.77 7.05 -1.33
N MET A 225 -0.66 6.71 -0.06
CA MET A 225 0.53 6.06 0.52
C MET A 225 0.79 4.68 -0.06
N ALA A 226 -0.24 3.87 -0.24
CA ALA A 226 -0.05 2.54 -0.81
C ALA A 226 0.37 2.61 -2.29
N ALA A 227 -0.07 3.63 -3.04
CA ALA A 227 0.33 3.82 -4.43
C ALA A 227 1.83 4.14 -4.55
N SER A 228 2.35 5.02 -3.68
CA SER A 228 3.79 5.29 -3.56
C SER A 228 4.58 4.03 -3.21
N ILE A 229 4.16 3.32 -2.14
CA ILE A 229 4.83 2.11 -1.66
C ILE A 229 4.85 1.02 -2.76
N LEU A 230 3.73 0.83 -3.46
CA LEU A 230 3.62 -0.13 -4.56
C LEU A 230 4.57 0.19 -5.71
N LYS A 231 4.64 1.46 -6.16
CA LYS A 231 5.60 1.89 -7.18
C LYS A 231 7.06 1.70 -6.75
N GLY A 232 7.33 1.79 -5.45
CA GLY A 232 8.64 1.50 -4.88
C GLY A 232 8.99 0.00 -4.83
N ALA A 233 7.99 -0.88 -4.74
CA ALA A 233 8.17 -2.33 -4.74
C ALA A 233 8.32 -2.92 -6.15
N LEU A 234 7.64 -2.34 -7.14
CA LEU A 234 7.66 -2.80 -8.52
C LEU A 234 8.98 -2.45 -9.23
N PRO A 235 9.43 -3.29 -10.18
CA PRO A 235 10.60 -2.97 -10.99
C PRO A 235 10.31 -1.79 -11.91
N LYS A 236 11.33 -1.02 -12.27
CA LYS A 236 11.19 0.14 -13.19
C LYS A 236 11.13 -0.26 -14.67
N SER A 237 10.78 -1.51 -14.97
CA SER A 237 10.57 -2.04 -16.32
C SER A 237 9.17 -1.73 -16.85
N ASN A 238 8.92 -1.97 -18.14
CA ASN A 238 7.58 -1.83 -18.73
C ASN A 238 6.55 -2.72 -18.04
N GLU A 239 6.92 -3.95 -17.69
CA GLU A 239 6.06 -4.90 -16.96
C GLU A 239 5.69 -4.37 -15.57
N GLY A 240 6.63 -3.71 -14.88
CA GLY A 240 6.35 -3.08 -13.59
C GLY A 240 5.44 -1.85 -13.72
N GLN A 241 5.57 -1.08 -14.80
CA GLN A 241 4.67 0.04 -15.09
C GLN A 241 3.25 -0.43 -15.43
N GLU A 242 3.12 -1.52 -16.19
CA GLU A 242 1.85 -2.16 -16.50
C GLU A 242 1.18 -2.69 -15.23
N ALA A 243 1.92 -3.44 -14.41
CA ALA A 243 1.41 -3.91 -13.11
C ALA A 243 0.99 -2.75 -12.20
N ALA A 244 1.73 -1.63 -12.19
CA ALA A 244 1.32 -0.44 -11.44
C ALA A 244 0.01 0.17 -11.96
N ALA A 245 -0.19 0.22 -13.28
CA ALA A 245 -1.43 0.72 -13.89
C ALA A 245 -2.64 -0.19 -13.60
N GLU A 246 -2.43 -1.49 -13.45
CA GLU A 246 -3.50 -2.44 -13.10
C GLU A 246 -3.87 -2.40 -11.61
N LEU A 247 -2.91 -2.06 -10.74
CA LEU A 247 -3.05 -2.10 -9.29
C LEU A 247 -3.28 -0.72 -8.63
N ILE A 248 -3.14 0.37 -9.38
CA ILE A 248 -3.43 1.73 -8.92
C ILE A 248 -4.61 2.24 -9.74
N ALA A 249 -5.82 2.06 -9.20
CA ALA A 249 -7.04 2.50 -9.85
C ALA A 249 -7.14 4.03 -9.88
N ALA A 250 -7.79 4.59 -10.92
CA ALA A 250 -8.04 6.02 -11.03
C ALA A 250 -9.41 6.45 -10.47
N SER A 251 -10.35 5.52 -10.25
CA SER A 251 -11.68 5.79 -9.69
C SER A 251 -12.21 4.62 -8.83
N GLU A 252 -13.34 4.84 -8.15
CA GLU A 252 -14.01 3.78 -7.39
C GLU A 252 -14.54 2.66 -8.31
N GLU A 253 -15.04 3.01 -9.49
CA GLU A 253 -15.50 2.07 -10.51
C GLU A 253 -14.35 1.23 -11.04
N GLU A 254 -13.22 1.86 -11.35
CA GLU A 254 -12.04 1.13 -11.80
C GLU A 254 -11.50 0.23 -10.68
N TYR A 255 -11.48 0.70 -9.43
CA TYR A 255 -11.07 -0.14 -8.30
C TYR A 255 -11.93 -1.41 -8.19
N GLU A 256 -13.26 -1.29 -8.31
CA GLU A 256 -14.16 -2.45 -8.31
C GLU A 256 -13.90 -3.36 -9.51
N GLN A 257 -13.82 -2.78 -10.70
CA GLN A 257 -13.61 -3.52 -11.95
C GLN A 257 -12.30 -4.30 -11.94
N ARG A 258 -11.18 -3.66 -11.57
CA ARG A 258 -9.86 -4.28 -11.49
C ARG A 258 -9.83 -5.41 -10.48
N ALA A 259 -10.48 -5.23 -9.32
CA ALA A 259 -10.58 -6.30 -8.33
C ALA A 259 -11.30 -7.53 -8.90
N VAL A 260 -12.43 -7.32 -9.59
CA VAL A 260 -13.21 -8.40 -10.22
C VAL A 260 -12.41 -9.06 -11.34
N GLU A 261 -11.82 -8.28 -12.25
CA GLU A 261 -11.01 -8.78 -13.38
C GLU A 261 -9.83 -9.63 -12.89
N LEU A 262 -9.04 -9.10 -11.96
CA LEU A 262 -7.87 -9.80 -11.42
C LEU A 262 -8.26 -11.07 -10.66
N ALA A 263 -9.31 -11.00 -9.83
CA ALA A 263 -9.77 -12.16 -9.05
C ALA A 263 -10.41 -13.24 -9.92
N THR A 264 -11.19 -12.89 -10.94
CA THR A 264 -11.80 -13.86 -11.86
C THR A 264 -10.80 -14.47 -12.85
N GLY A 265 -9.75 -13.72 -13.20
CA GLY A 265 -8.67 -14.21 -14.05
C GLY A 265 -7.69 -15.17 -13.35
N LEU A 266 -7.75 -15.31 -12.02
CA LEU A 266 -6.91 -16.25 -11.28
C LEU A 266 -7.59 -17.63 -11.19
N SER A 267 -6.86 -18.66 -11.59
CA SER A 267 -7.30 -20.05 -11.46
C SER A 267 -6.23 -20.91 -10.79
N TYR A 268 -6.65 -22.04 -10.22
CA TYR A 268 -5.74 -22.99 -9.57
C TYR A 268 -5.82 -24.35 -10.25
N THR A 269 -4.67 -24.86 -10.69
CA THR A 269 -4.54 -26.22 -11.21
C THR A 269 -3.81 -27.09 -10.20
N MET A 270 -4.44 -28.19 -9.80
CA MET A 270 -3.87 -29.13 -8.84
C MET A 270 -2.89 -30.08 -9.52
N SER A 271 -1.68 -30.17 -8.98
CA SER A 271 -0.70 -31.18 -9.36
C SER A 271 -0.95 -32.51 -8.63
N ALA A 272 -0.33 -33.57 -9.15
CA ALA A 272 -0.48 -34.93 -8.61
C ALA A 272 0.03 -35.09 -7.15
N ASP A 273 0.93 -34.21 -6.72
CA ASP A 273 1.47 -34.17 -5.35
C ASP A 273 0.67 -33.25 -4.39
N GLY A 274 -0.52 -32.79 -4.80
CA GLY A 274 -1.44 -32.02 -3.96
C GLY A 274 -1.09 -30.52 -3.85
N TYR A 275 -0.25 -30.02 -4.74
CA TYR A 275 0.10 -28.60 -4.83
C TYR A 275 -0.82 -27.87 -5.83
N GLY A 276 -1.36 -26.72 -5.41
CA GLY A 276 -2.18 -25.86 -6.26
C GLY A 276 -1.32 -24.78 -6.90
N GLN A 277 -1.13 -24.88 -8.21
CA GLN A 277 -0.46 -23.85 -8.99
C GLN A 277 -1.48 -22.80 -9.42
N GLY A 278 -1.27 -21.56 -8.97
CA GLY A 278 -2.03 -20.40 -9.44
C GLY A 278 -1.57 -19.97 -10.83
N ASP A 279 -2.53 -19.70 -11.72
CA ASP A 279 -2.31 -19.22 -13.08
C ASP A 279 -3.21 -18.01 -13.37
N GLY A 280 -2.69 -17.03 -14.12
CA GLY A 280 -3.36 -15.77 -14.44
C GLY A 280 -2.58 -14.55 -13.94
N ARG A 281 -3.11 -13.35 -14.25
CA ARG A 281 -2.38 -12.10 -14.08
C ARG A 281 -1.91 -11.84 -12.63
N LEU A 282 -2.71 -12.20 -11.62
CA LEU A 282 -2.28 -12.09 -10.22
C LEU A 282 -1.08 -12.98 -9.87
N ALA A 283 -0.94 -14.14 -10.51
CA ALA A 283 0.22 -15.03 -10.32
C ALA A 283 1.48 -14.42 -10.96
N ASP A 284 1.33 -13.79 -12.13
CA ASP A 284 2.43 -13.10 -12.83
C ASP A 284 2.93 -11.90 -12.02
N ILE A 285 2.03 -11.02 -11.56
CA ILE A 285 2.37 -9.87 -10.72
C ILE A 285 3.05 -10.32 -9.43
N ARG A 286 2.56 -11.40 -8.81
CA ARG A 286 3.18 -11.97 -7.60
C ARG A 286 4.62 -12.39 -7.87
N LYS A 287 4.88 -13.06 -8.99
CA LYS A 287 6.24 -13.45 -9.40
C LYS A 287 7.10 -12.21 -9.63
N LEU A 288 6.58 -11.20 -10.32
CA LEU A 288 7.26 -9.93 -10.58
C LEU A 288 7.67 -9.23 -9.27
N LEU A 289 6.75 -9.14 -8.30
CA LEU A 289 7.03 -8.60 -6.96
C LEU A 289 8.06 -9.44 -6.21
N TRP A 290 8.00 -10.78 -6.33
CA TRP A 290 8.93 -11.69 -5.68
C TRP A 290 10.35 -11.56 -6.21
N GLU A 291 10.52 -11.42 -7.53
CA GLU A 291 11.82 -11.17 -8.15
C GLU A 291 12.35 -9.78 -7.74
N SER A 292 11.48 -8.77 -7.77
CA SER A 292 11.85 -7.37 -7.53
C SER A 292 12.23 -7.06 -6.07
N LYS A 293 11.64 -7.74 -5.07
CA LYS A 293 11.77 -7.35 -3.65
C LYS A 293 13.21 -7.25 -3.13
N TRP A 294 14.17 -7.93 -3.76
CA TRP A 294 15.57 -7.91 -3.33
C TRP A 294 16.38 -6.70 -3.84
N HIS A 295 15.86 -6.00 -4.84
CA HIS A 295 16.54 -4.89 -5.50
C HIS A 295 15.64 -3.68 -5.77
N CYS A 296 14.39 -3.72 -5.32
CA CYS A 296 13.45 -2.60 -5.43
C CYS A 296 13.78 -1.48 -4.44
N GLY A 297 13.28 -0.28 -4.72
CA GLY A 297 13.51 0.88 -3.87
C GLY A 297 12.86 0.76 -2.49
N LEU A 298 11.73 0.07 -2.35
CA LEU A 298 11.01 -0.02 -1.07
C LEU A 298 11.80 -0.73 0.04
N PHE A 299 12.62 -1.74 -0.33
CA PHE A 299 13.39 -2.57 0.60
C PHE A 299 14.89 -2.27 0.60
N ASP A 300 15.31 -1.16 -0.03
CA ASP A 300 16.69 -0.68 0.00
C ASP A 300 16.88 0.39 1.07
N THR A 301 17.13 -0.06 2.30
CA THR A 301 17.40 0.82 3.44
C THR A 301 18.65 1.66 3.22
N LYS A 302 19.69 1.12 2.59
CA LYS A 302 20.96 1.84 2.41
C LYS A 302 20.78 3.01 1.45
N ARG A 303 20.13 2.77 0.30
CA ARG A 303 19.78 3.84 -0.64
C ARG A 303 18.89 4.88 0.03
N TRP A 304 17.86 4.46 0.77
CA TRP A 304 16.97 5.40 1.45
C TRP A 304 17.71 6.30 2.45
N VAL A 305 18.61 5.74 3.27
CA VAL A 305 19.43 6.53 4.21
C VAL A 305 20.29 7.55 3.46
N ASN A 306 20.95 7.14 2.38
CA ASN A 306 21.75 8.07 1.56
C ASN A 306 20.89 9.20 0.97
N ASP A 307 19.67 8.90 0.52
CA ASP A 307 18.74 9.91 -0.02
C ASP A 307 18.32 10.91 1.07
N VAL A 308 18.05 10.42 2.28
CA VAL A 308 17.72 11.27 3.44
C VAL A 308 18.91 12.13 3.88
N GLU A 309 20.12 11.58 3.92
CA GLU A 309 21.33 12.36 4.22
C GLU A 309 21.56 13.45 3.17
N THR A 310 21.34 13.13 1.90
CA THR A 310 21.40 14.09 0.79
C THR A 310 20.34 15.17 0.95
N ALA A 311 19.12 14.81 1.35
CA ALA A 311 18.05 15.76 1.63
C ALA A 311 18.44 16.78 2.71
N TYR A 312 19.04 16.31 3.80
CA TYR A 312 19.52 17.21 4.87
C TYR A 312 20.59 18.16 4.36
N GLU A 313 21.57 17.66 3.59
CA GLU A 313 22.63 18.49 3.03
C GLU A 313 22.07 19.54 2.06
N GLN A 314 21.15 19.15 1.16
CA GLN A 314 20.52 20.09 0.22
C GLN A 314 19.70 21.16 0.93
N ALA A 315 18.89 20.77 1.93
CA ALA A 315 18.12 21.72 2.73
C ALA A 315 19.03 22.71 3.47
N TRP A 316 20.14 22.21 4.03
CA TRP A 316 21.12 23.05 4.72
C TRP A 316 21.83 24.02 3.77
N GLN A 317 22.33 23.54 2.62
CA GLN A 317 23.00 24.38 1.63
C GLN A 317 22.10 25.50 1.13
N ARG A 318 20.84 25.18 0.84
CA ARG A 318 19.83 26.15 0.41
C ARG A 318 19.51 27.18 1.49
N TRP A 319 19.37 26.75 2.73
CA TRP A 319 19.18 27.66 3.85
C TRP A 319 20.35 28.65 4.01
N VAL A 320 21.60 28.17 3.92
CA VAL A 320 22.80 29.02 3.95
C VAL A 320 22.85 30.01 2.76
N ALA A 321 22.43 29.57 1.58
CA ALA A 321 22.39 30.40 0.37
C ALA A 321 21.20 31.38 0.33
N GLY A 322 20.20 31.22 1.22
CA GLY A 322 18.96 31.99 1.17
C GLY A 322 18.04 31.57 0.01
N GLU A 323 18.12 30.32 -0.43
CA GLU A 323 17.33 29.74 -1.52
C GLU A 323 16.16 28.94 -0.94
N GLY A 324 14.92 29.35 -1.23
CA GLY A 324 13.72 28.63 -0.76
C GLY A 324 13.19 27.59 -1.77
N GLY A 325 12.06 26.99 -1.42
CA GLY A 325 11.26 26.14 -2.31
C GLY A 325 11.60 24.66 -2.28
N ASP A 326 10.91 23.90 -3.11
CA ASP A 326 11.00 22.43 -3.16
C ASP A 326 12.37 21.93 -3.61
N ILE A 327 12.78 20.80 -3.07
CA ILE A 327 14.04 20.12 -3.38
C ILE A 327 13.70 18.83 -4.13
N TYR A 328 14.41 18.56 -5.23
CA TYR A 328 14.27 17.34 -6.01
C TYR A 328 15.61 16.60 -5.95
N LEU A 329 15.63 15.42 -5.32
CA LEU A 329 16.85 14.66 -5.04
C LEU A 329 17.42 13.95 -6.26
#